data_AF-A0A1W1ZWR8-F1
#
_entry.id   AF-A0A1W1ZWR8-F1
#
_cell.length_a   1.000
_cell.length_b   1.000
_cell.length_c   1.000
_cell.angle_alpha   90.00
_cell.angle_beta   90.00
_cell.angle_gamma   90.00
#
_symmetry.space_group_name_H-M   'P 1'
#
loop_
_entity.id
_entity.type
_entity.pdbx_description
1 polymer ?
#
loop_
_entity_poly.entity_id
_entity_poly.type
_entity_poly.pdbx_seq_one_letter_code
_entity_poly.pdbx_strand_id
1 'polypeptide(L)'
;MDNNKQPAEFLYNPFADLFYYLLAHMPIDCAADVSDPGYTAEMAGCLGVYPGIPQRLISYYQEHFDRLAVINFIALAAENPGQFREMLAGCGMLTDKDMKDFADPLIEICDRVSGTFYQWWKEHHTETAQQTEKVYSRFRALADRFSSFFAELGMDTKVLFSYSLRKNGRAVNLQNALVVYLTWPEKEEDLTGCFLQFLHECTHSVTDPMMSGDIRMEDGSHDIAEYQVLCFDEYLIEALCPDLSGAYRDWIGEENLEVSRKALGEAGENRLKERLRQMVQGGTI
;
A
#
# COMPACT_ATOMS: atom_id res chain seq x y z
N MET A 1 2.11 32.02 -7.49
CA MET A 1 2.13 31.04 -8.59
C MET A 1 1.29 29.89 -8.11
N ASP A 2 0.04 29.83 -8.55
CA ASP A 2 -0.87 28.72 -8.22
C ASP A 2 -0.41 27.46 -8.95
N ASN A 3 0.46 26.69 -8.29
CA ASN A 3 0.58 25.28 -8.60
C ASN A 3 -0.61 24.60 -7.94
N ASN A 4 -1.70 24.47 -8.70
CA ASN A 4 -2.84 23.64 -8.34
C ASN A 4 -2.36 22.17 -8.39
N LYS A 5 -1.55 21.76 -7.40
CA LYS A 5 -1.09 20.38 -7.26
C LYS A 5 -2.31 19.53 -6.96
N GLN A 6 -2.58 18.55 -7.81
CA GLN A 6 -3.65 17.59 -7.54
C GLN A 6 -3.28 16.78 -6.29
N PRO A 7 -4.22 16.56 -5.35
CA PRO A 7 -3.96 15.77 -4.15
C PRO A 7 -3.64 14.28 -4.40
N ALA A 8 -3.76 13.80 -5.64
CA ALA A 8 -3.36 12.45 -6.05
C ALA A 8 -3.10 12.38 -7.56
N GLU A 9 -1.90 11.93 -7.95
CA GLU A 9 -1.58 11.53 -9.32
C GLU A 9 -1.77 10.01 -9.50
N PHE A 10 -2.44 9.55 -10.56
CA PHE A 10 -2.63 8.11 -10.80
C PHE A 10 -1.53 7.54 -11.70
N LEU A 11 -0.95 6.41 -11.26
CA LEU A 11 0.11 5.68 -11.96
C LEU A 11 -0.32 4.24 -12.26
N TYR A 12 0.40 3.62 -13.20
CA TYR A 12 0.27 2.21 -13.51
C TYR A 12 1.65 1.55 -13.55
N ASN A 13 1.73 0.36 -12.99
CA ASN A 13 2.92 -0.48 -13.06
C ASN A 13 2.51 -1.95 -13.20
N PRO A 14 2.44 -2.47 -14.45
CA PRO A 14 2.10 -3.86 -14.70
C PRO A 14 3.09 -4.85 -14.09
N PHE A 15 4.36 -4.47 -13.92
CA PHE A 15 5.35 -5.34 -13.29
C PHE A 15 5.11 -5.47 -11.79
N ALA A 16 4.81 -4.35 -11.11
CA ALA A 16 4.37 -4.41 -9.71
C ALA A 16 3.12 -5.30 -9.58
N ASP A 17 2.13 -5.12 -10.45
CA ASP A 17 0.91 -5.94 -10.44
C ASP A 17 1.20 -7.44 -10.65
N LEU A 18 2.08 -7.77 -11.60
CA LEU A 18 2.59 -9.12 -11.78
C LEU A 18 3.26 -9.67 -10.52
N PHE A 19 4.09 -8.86 -9.87
CA PHE A 19 4.79 -9.25 -8.66
C PHE A 19 3.81 -9.59 -7.53
N TYR A 20 2.78 -8.78 -7.33
CA TYR A 20 1.74 -9.05 -6.34
C TYR A 20 0.84 -10.21 -6.72
N TYR A 21 0.62 -10.47 -8.01
CA TYR A 21 0.00 -11.72 -8.46
C TYR A 21 0.81 -12.94 -8.00
N LEU A 22 2.14 -12.91 -8.11
CA LEU A 22 2.98 -13.99 -7.59
C LEU A 22 2.91 -14.09 -6.06
N LEU A 23 2.99 -12.97 -5.34
CA LEU A 23 2.87 -12.98 -3.88
C LEU A 23 1.52 -13.51 -3.40
N ALA A 24 0.44 -13.33 -4.18
CA ALA A 24 -0.87 -13.88 -3.85
C ALA A 24 -0.89 -15.44 -3.77
N HIS A 25 0.12 -16.11 -4.35
CA HIS A 25 0.33 -17.56 -4.22
C HIS A 25 1.22 -17.97 -3.03
N MET A 26 1.75 -17.02 -2.26
CA MET A 26 2.75 -17.26 -1.23
C MET A 26 2.21 -16.92 0.17
N PRO A 27 1.43 -17.82 0.80
CA PRO A 27 0.92 -17.56 2.14
C PRO A 27 2.06 -17.44 3.14
N ILE A 28 2.04 -16.34 3.90
CA ILE A 28 2.94 -16.04 5.01
C ILE A 28 2.13 -15.68 6.25
N ASP A 29 2.72 -15.85 7.43
CA ASP A 29 2.04 -15.59 8.72
C ASP A 29 2.47 -14.24 9.31
N CYS A 30 2.16 -13.15 8.60
CA CYS A 30 2.40 -11.78 9.07
C CYS A 30 1.48 -10.75 8.35
N ALA A 31 1.52 -9.50 8.80
CA ALA A 31 0.70 -8.40 8.27
C ALA A 31 0.94 -8.10 6.77
N ALA A 32 2.08 -8.55 6.23
CA ALA A 32 2.37 -8.39 4.81
C ALA A 32 1.78 -9.50 3.91
N ASP A 33 1.06 -10.48 4.48
CA ASP A 33 0.37 -11.51 3.71
C ASP A 33 -0.64 -10.90 2.73
N VAL A 34 -0.42 -11.17 1.45
CA VAL A 34 -1.34 -10.81 0.37
C VAL A 34 -1.92 -12.06 -0.30
N SER A 35 -1.74 -13.24 0.29
CA SER A 35 -2.21 -14.49 -0.29
C SER A 35 -3.73 -14.55 -0.40
N ASP A 36 -4.18 -15.02 -1.57
CA ASP A 36 -5.60 -15.18 -1.89
C ASP A 36 -5.78 -16.38 -2.83
N PRO A 37 -6.08 -17.57 -2.26
CA PRO A 37 -6.31 -18.78 -3.05
C PRO A 37 -7.48 -18.67 -4.03
N GLY A 38 -8.48 -17.82 -3.73
CA GLY A 38 -9.63 -17.62 -4.61
C GLY A 38 -9.23 -16.83 -5.86
N TYR A 39 -8.59 -15.69 -5.65
CA TYR A 39 -8.06 -14.84 -6.72
C TYR A 39 -7.06 -15.59 -7.61
N THR A 40 -6.13 -16.31 -7.01
CA THR A 40 -5.10 -17.04 -7.77
C THR A 40 -5.67 -18.17 -8.63
N ALA A 41 -6.75 -18.82 -8.18
CA ALA A 41 -7.46 -19.83 -8.98
C ALA A 41 -8.21 -19.20 -10.17
N GLU A 42 -8.85 -18.05 -9.96
CA GLU A 42 -9.50 -17.27 -11.01
C GLU A 42 -8.49 -16.83 -12.08
N MET A 43 -7.40 -16.20 -11.65
CA MET A 43 -6.35 -15.71 -12.54
C MET A 43 -5.65 -16.82 -13.33
N ALA A 44 -5.43 -17.99 -12.73
CA ALA A 44 -4.90 -19.13 -13.46
C ALA A 44 -5.83 -19.56 -14.63
N GLY A 45 -7.15 -19.42 -14.44
CA GLY A 45 -8.14 -19.64 -15.50
C GLY A 45 -8.08 -18.58 -16.60
N CYS A 46 -7.98 -17.31 -16.23
CA CYS A 46 -7.88 -16.18 -17.18
C CYS A 46 -6.60 -16.21 -18.00
N LEU A 47 -5.46 -16.47 -17.35
CA LEU A 47 -4.15 -16.45 -17.99
C LEU A 47 -3.84 -17.76 -18.73
N GLY A 48 -4.49 -18.88 -18.38
CA GLY A 48 -4.16 -20.20 -18.92
C GLY A 48 -2.75 -20.68 -18.56
N VAL A 49 -2.06 -19.99 -17.64
CA VAL A 49 -0.75 -20.35 -17.12
C VAL A 49 -0.75 -20.21 -15.60
N TYR A 50 -0.28 -21.27 -14.92
CA TYR A 50 -0.07 -21.26 -13.48
C TYR A 50 1.39 -20.92 -13.17
N PRO A 51 1.68 -19.97 -12.27
CA PRO A 51 3.06 -19.58 -11.98
C PRO A 51 3.90 -20.70 -11.38
N GLY A 52 3.29 -21.67 -10.67
CA GLY A 52 4.01 -22.82 -10.16
C GLY A 52 5.07 -22.47 -9.12
N ILE A 53 4.72 -21.60 -8.16
CA ILE A 53 5.65 -21.17 -7.10
C ILE A 53 6.03 -22.38 -6.24
N PRO A 54 7.32 -22.77 -6.18
CA PRO A 54 7.75 -23.91 -5.39
C PRO A 54 7.61 -23.64 -3.89
N GLN A 55 7.16 -24.65 -3.12
CA GLN A 55 7.03 -24.54 -1.66
C GLN A 55 8.31 -24.07 -0.96
N ARG A 56 9.49 -24.44 -1.48
CA ARG A 56 10.77 -23.99 -0.95
C ARG A 56 10.94 -22.46 -0.97
N LEU A 57 10.37 -21.76 -1.97
CA LEU A 57 10.43 -20.29 -2.04
C LEU A 57 9.53 -19.67 -0.97
N ILE A 58 8.33 -20.22 -0.79
CA ILE A 58 7.38 -19.78 0.24
C ILE A 58 8.02 -19.95 1.63
N SER A 59 8.59 -21.13 1.90
CA SER A 59 9.27 -21.41 3.17
C SER A 59 10.48 -20.50 3.40
N TYR A 60 11.31 -20.26 2.39
CA TYR A 60 12.46 -19.34 2.50
C TYR A 60 12.00 -17.90 2.77
N TYR A 61 10.94 -17.47 2.09
CA TYR A 61 10.37 -16.13 2.27
C TYR A 61 9.86 -15.93 3.70
N GLN A 62 9.09 -16.87 4.22
CA GLN A 62 8.58 -16.86 5.59
C GLN A 62 9.71 -16.85 6.61
N GLU A 63 10.73 -17.71 6.45
CA GLU A 63 11.84 -17.83 7.40
C GLU A 63 12.74 -16.58 7.44
N HIS A 64 12.80 -15.83 6.34
CA HIS A 64 13.70 -14.69 6.18
C HIS A 64 12.97 -13.39 5.87
N PHE A 65 11.70 -13.30 6.28
CA PHE A 65 10.82 -12.19 5.93
C PHE A 65 11.41 -10.84 6.33
N ASP A 66 12.02 -10.70 7.51
CA ASP A 66 12.56 -9.40 7.96
C ASP A 66 13.59 -8.79 7.00
N ARG A 67 14.43 -9.62 6.35
CA ARG A 67 15.36 -9.15 5.32
C ARG A 67 14.70 -9.02 3.96
N LEU A 68 13.81 -9.94 3.62
CA LEU A 68 13.17 -10.02 2.32
C LEU A 68 11.97 -9.07 2.18
N ALA A 69 11.45 -8.47 3.24
CA ALA A 69 10.26 -7.62 3.20
C ALA A 69 10.40 -6.46 2.21
N VAL A 70 11.63 -5.97 2.02
CA VAL A 70 11.98 -4.89 1.08
C VAL A 70 11.56 -5.18 -0.37
N ILE A 71 11.44 -6.46 -0.76
CA ILE A 71 11.03 -6.84 -2.12
C ILE A 71 9.63 -6.30 -2.47
N ASN A 72 8.73 -6.19 -1.47
CA ASN A 72 7.37 -5.68 -1.66
C ASN A 72 7.39 -4.25 -2.18
N PHE A 73 8.35 -3.45 -1.71
CA PHE A 73 8.43 -2.03 -2.04
C PHE A 73 9.29 -1.78 -3.28
N ILE A 74 10.37 -2.55 -3.47
CA ILE A 74 11.24 -2.42 -4.66
C ILE A 74 10.48 -2.73 -5.95
N ALA A 75 9.53 -3.66 -5.91
CA ALA A 75 8.70 -4.00 -7.07
C ALA A 75 7.90 -2.79 -7.59
N LEU A 76 7.51 -1.86 -6.71
CA LEU A 76 6.75 -0.66 -7.07
C LEU A 76 7.55 0.32 -7.94
N ALA A 77 8.88 0.27 -7.83
CA ALA A 77 9.81 1.15 -8.56
C ALA A 77 10.47 0.48 -9.78
N ALA A 78 10.23 -0.80 -10.01
CA ALA A 78 10.73 -1.54 -11.15
C ALA A 78 9.67 -1.66 -12.26
N GLU A 79 10.10 -1.61 -13.52
CA GLU A 79 9.23 -1.72 -14.69
C GLU A 79 9.28 -3.12 -15.34
N ASN A 80 10.29 -3.92 -14.99
CA ASN A 80 10.51 -5.25 -15.54
C ASN A 80 11.41 -6.10 -14.62
N PRO A 81 11.47 -7.43 -14.84
CA PRO A 81 12.25 -8.35 -14.00
C PRO A 81 13.76 -8.03 -13.96
N GLY A 82 14.33 -7.53 -15.07
CA GLY A 82 15.74 -7.13 -15.13
C GLY A 82 16.04 -5.94 -14.21
N GLN A 83 15.25 -4.87 -14.32
CA GLN A 83 15.37 -3.71 -13.44
C GLN A 83 15.13 -4.10 -11.97
N PHE A 84 14.15 -4.96 -11.70
CA PHE A 84 13.88 -5.45 -10.36
C PHE A 84 15.11 -6.17 -9.78
N ARG A 85 15.76 -7.05 -10.55
CA ARG A 85 16.99 -7.73 -10.14
C ARG A 85 18.12 -6.75 -9.80
N GLU A 86 18.34 -5.75 -10.65
CA GLU A 86 19.36 -4.73 -10.44
C GLU A 86 19.10 -3.92 -9.16
N MET A 87 17.84 -3.52 -8.93
CA MET A 87 17.45 -2.79 -7.72
C MET A 87 17.60 -3.64 -6.45
N LEU A 88 17.25 -4.92 -6.51
CA LEU A 88 17.46 -5.86 -5.41
C LEU A 88 18.94 -6.04 -5.08
N ALA A 89 19.79 -6.21 -6.10
CA ALA A 89 21.24 -6.31 -5.90
C ALA A 89 21.84 -5.00 -5.34
N GLY A 90 21.26 -3.84 -5.71
CA GLY A 90 21.72 -2.52 -5.29
C GLY A 90 21.18 -2.03 -3.94
N CYS A 91 20.17 -2.68 -3.36
CA CYS A 91 19.52 -2.17 -2.14
C CYS A 91 20.34 -2.35 -0.84
N GLY A 92 21.37 -3.22 -0.87
CA GLY A 92 22.25 -3.46 0.28
C GLY A 92 21.63 -4.27 1.42
N MET A 93 20.39 -4.74 1.30
CA MET A 93 19.69 -5.52 2.33
C MET A 93 19.77 -7.04 2.12
N LEU A 94 19.93 -7.48 0.88
CA LEU A 94 19.92 -8.90 0.51
C LEU A 94 21.34 -9.48 0.45
N THR A 95 21.48 -10.71 0.95
CA THR A 95 22.73 -11.46 0.82
C THR A 95 22.80 -12.19 -0.53
N ASP A 96 23.99 -12.61 -0.95
CA ASP A 96 24.16 -13.49 -2.13
C ASP A 96 23.31 -14.77 -2.03
N LYS A 97 23.11 -15.26 -0.80
CA LYS A 97 22.24 -16.41 -0.53
C LYS A 97 20.78 -16.07 -0.75
N ASP A 98 20.31 -14.91 -0.28
CA ASP A 98 18.93 -14.45 -0.51
C ASP A 98 18.66 -14.24 -2.01
N MET A 99 19.64 -13.70 -2.74
CA MET A 99 19.55 -13.58 -4.19
C MET A 99 19.41 -14.95 -4.86
N LYS A 100 20.31 -15.89 -4.53
CA LYS A 100 20.34 -17.22 -5.16
C LYS A 100 19.15 -18.11 -4.79
N ASP A 101 18.80 -18.16 -3.52
CA ASP A 101 17.84 -19.14 -2.99
C ASP A 101 16.39 -18.63 -3.07
N PHE A 102 16.20 -17.32 -3.27
CA PHE A 102 14.88 -16.69 -3.35
C PHE A 102 14.69 -15.73 -4.52
N ALA A 103 15.43 -14.63 -4.59
CA ALA A 103 15.12 -13.54 -5.52
C ALA A 103 15.26 -13.96 -6.99
N ASP A 104 16.37 -14.59 -7.36
CA ASP A 104 16.63 -15.05 -8.72
C ASP A 104 15.59 -16.09 -9.18
N PRO A 105 15.26 -17.15 -8.39
CA PRO A 105 14.16 -18.04 -8.72
C PRO A 105 12.80 -17.33 -8.89
N LEU A 106 12.49 -16.32 -8.06
CA LEU A 106 11.25 -15.56 -8.18
C LEU A 106 11.23 -14.71 -9.47
N ILE A 107 12.35 -14.06 -9.80
CA ILE A 107 12.55 -13.30 -11.03
C ILE A 107 12.39 -14.19 -12.27
N GLU A 108 12.94 -15.41 -12.25
CA GLU A 108 12.74 -16.38 -13.33
C GLU A 108 11.26 -16.77 -13.52
N ILE A 109 10.49 -16.82 -12.43
CA ILE A 109 9.04 -17.01 -12.49
C ILE A 109 8.38 -15.78 -13.12
N CYS A 110 8.72 -14.57 -12.69
CA CYS A 110 8.23 -13.32 -13.29
C CYS A 110 8.47 -13.30 -14.80
N ASP A 111 9.70 -13.55 -15.24
CA ASP A 111 10.07 -13.58 -16.66
C ASP A 111 9.19 -14.55 -17.45
N ARG A 112 9.01 -15.78 -16.94
CA ARG A 112 8.23 -16.83 -17.59
C ARG A 112 6.76 -16.44 -17.79
N VAL A 113 6.13 -15.78 -16.82
CA VAL A 113 4.68 -15.49 -16.87
C VAL A 113 4.36 -14.07 -17.37
N SER A 114 5.35 -13.18 -17.42
CA SER A 114 5.18 -11.76 -17.73
C SER A 114 4.44 -11.50 -19.05
N GLY A 115 4.79 -12.22 -20.12
CA GLY A 115 4.20 -12.02 -21.44
C GLY A 115 2.67 -12.20 -21.45
N THR A 116 2.20 -13.31 -20.87
CA THR A 116 0.77 -13.61 -20.76
C THR A 116 0.07 -12.67 -19.78
N PHE A 117 0.70 -12.39 -18.63
CA PHE A 117 0.14 -11.48 -17.64
C PHE A 117 -0.02 -10.06 -18.19
N TYR A 118 0.99 -9.50 -18.86
CA TYR A 118 0.92 -8.15 -19.43
C TYR A 118 -0.08 -8.03 -20.56
N GLN A 119 -0.26 -9.09 -21.35
CA GLN A 119 -1.31 -9.12 -22.36
C GLN A 119 -2.69 -9.01 -21.70
N TRP A 120 -2.98 -9.87 -20.73
CA TRP A 120 -4.23 -9.83 -19.96
C TRP A 120 -4.43 -8.47 -19.28
N TRP A 121 -3.39 -7.95 -18.61
CA TRP A 121 -3.46 -6.68 -17.89
C TRP A 121 -3.86 -5.54 -18.81
N LYS A 122 -3.26 -5.48 -20.01
CA LYS A 122 -3.55 -4.45 -21.01
C LYS A 122 -4.98 -4.58 -21.56
N GLU A 123 -5.42 -5.80 -21.85
CA GLU A 123 -6.78 -6.08 -22.33
C GLU A 123 -7.80 -5.66 -21.27
N HIS A 124 -7.63 -6.13 -20.02
CA HIS A 124 -8.51 -5.80 -18.89
C HIS A 124 -8.55 -4.29 -18.60
N HIS A 125 -7.39 -3.63 -18.59
CA HIS A 125 -7.32 -2.19 -18.37
C HIS A 125 -8.04 -1.39 -19.47
N THR A 126 -7.96 -1.87 -20.72
CA THR A 126 -8.65 -1.24 -21.86
C THR A 126 -10.16 -1.45 -21.76
N GLU A 127 -10.60 -2.66 -21.41
CA GLU A 127 -12.02 -3.01 -21.24
C GLU A 127 -12.69 -2.21 -20.12
N THR A 128 -11.95 -1.91 -19.05
CA THR A 128 -12.44 -1.20 -17.86
C THR A 128 -12.23 0.31 -17.91
N ALA A 129 -11.68 0.87 -19.00
CA ALA A 129 -11.27 2.28 -19.08
C ALA A 129 -12.37 3.30 -18.70
N GLN A 130 -13.64 3.07 -19.07
CA GLN A 130 -14.74 3.96 -18.67
C GLN A 130 -15.03 3.91 -17.16
N GLN A 131 -14.89 2.74 -16.54
CA GLN A 131 -14.99 2.59 -15.10
C GLN A 131 -13.81 3.26 -14.41
N THR A 132 -12.61 3.13 -14.98
CA THR A 132 -11.40 3.78 -14.49
C THR A 132 -11.53 5.28 -14.35
N GLU A 133 -12.05 5.96 -15.38
CA GLU A 133 -12.25 7.41 -15.31
C GLU A 133 -13.24 7.82 -14.20
N LYS A 134 -14.28 7.01 -13.96
CA LYS A 134 -15.25 7.26 -12.86
C LYS A 134 -14.59 7.08 -11.49
N VAL A 135 -13.81 6.01 -11.32
CA VAL A 135 -13.02 5.75 -10.11
C VAL A 135 -12.10 6.95 -9.85
N TYR A 136 -11.35 7.40 -10.85
CA TYR A 136 -10.40 8.52 -10.72
C TYR A 136 -11.08 9.84 -10.38
N SER A 137 -12.18 10.15 -11.06
CA SER A 137 -12.93 11.38 -10.78
C SER A 137 -13.44 11.41 -9.34
N ARG A 138 -13.96 10.29 -8.83
CA ARG A 138 -14.49 10.22 -7.47
C ARG A 138 -13.40 10.18 -6.42
N PHE A 139 -12.32 9.46 -6.69
CA PHE A 139 -11.16 9.41 -5.81
C PHE A 139 -10.54 10.80 -5.64
N ARG A 140 -10.38 11.57 -6.74
CA ARG A 140 -9.97 12.97 -6.68
C ARG A 140 -10.93 13.82 -5.87
N ALA A 141 -12.24 13.67 -6.09
CA ALA A 141 -13.24 14.41 -5.32
C ALA A 141 -13.17 14.11 -3.82
N LEU A 142 -12.84 12.87 -3.41
CA LEU A 142 -12.58 12.53 -2.02
C LEU A 142 -11.28 13.18 -1.54
N ALA A 143 -10.19 13.06 -2.30
CA ALA A 143 -8.88 13.62 -1.94
C ALA A 143 -8.91 15.15 -1.79
N ASP A 144 -9.67 15.86 -2.63
CA ASP A 144 -9.86 17.31 -2.56
C ASP A 144 -10.46 17.77 -1.23
N ARG A 145 -11.29 16.93 -0.59
CA ARG A 145 -11.87 17.21 0.73
C ARG A 145 -10.83 17.15 1.86
N PHE A 146 -9.68 16.53 1.61
CA PHE A 146 -8.52 16.46 2.50
C PHE A 146 -7.35 17.32 1.98
N SER A 147 -7.61 18.27 1.07
CA SER A 147 -6.56 19.10 0.44
C SER A 147 -5.66 19.82 1.43
N SER A 148 -6.18 20.30 2.57
CA SER A 148 -5.38 20.92 3.63
C SER A 148 -4.37 19.95 4.24
N PHE A 149 -4.76 18.70 4.46
CA PHE A 149 -3.85 17.66 4.93
C PHE A 149 -2.75 17.36 3.92
N PHE A 150 -3.11 17.14 2.65
CA PHE A 150 -2.13 16.84 1.60
C PHE A 150 -1.16 17.99 1.34
N ALA A 151 -1.61 19.24 1.47
CA ALA A 151 -0.73 20.41 1.36
C ALA A 151 0.38 20.41 2.43
N GLU A 152 0.06 19.98 3.66
CA GLU A 152 0.98 19.95 4.79
C GLU A 152 1.97 18.77 4.76
N LEU A 153 1.69 17.71 3.99
CA LEU A 153 2.65 16.61 3.82
C LEU A 153 3.96 17.06 3.16
N GLY A 154 3.93 18.16 2.39
CA GLY A 154 5.11 18.72 1.74
C GLY A 154 5.72 17.84 0.63
N MET A 155 5.01 16.78 0.22
CA MET A 155 5.41 15.85 -0.84
C MET A 155 4.23 15.54 -1.75
N ASP A 156 4.52 15.13 -2.98
CA ASP A 156 3.48 14.72 -3.92
C ASP A 156 2.96 13.32 -3.53
N THR A 157 1.67 13.10 -3.67
CA THR A 157 1.02 11.81 -3.42
C THR A 157 0.62 11.18 -4.74
N LYS A 158 1.01 9.94 -4.94
CA LYS A 158 0.71 9.15 -6.14
C LYS A 158 -0.02 7.89 -5.74
N VAL A 159 -1.01 7.51 -6.54
CA VAL A 159 -1.84 6.34 -6.35
C VAL A 159 -1.55 5.38 -7.47
N LEU A 160 -1.17 4.16 -7.12
CA LEU A 160 -0.95 3.08 -8.07
C LEU A 160 -1.97 2.00 -7.76
N PHE A 161 -2.87 1.73 -8.70
CA PHE A 161 -3.88 0.69 -8.50
C PHE A 161 -3.38 -0.66 -8.98
N SER A 162 -3.80 -1.70 -8.27
CA SER A 162 -3.42 -3.09 -8.46
C SER A 162 -4.65 -3.94 -8.73
N TYR A 163 -4.61 -4.78 -9.77
CA TYR A 163 -5.61 -5.85 -9.90
C TYR A 163 -5.24 -7.07 -9.03
N SER A 164 -3.99 -7.17 -8.55
CA SER A 164 -3.47 -8.35 -7.87
C SER A 164 -3.20 -8.21 -6.39
N LEU A 165 -3.07 -7.00 -5.86
CA LEU A 165 -2.99 -6.76 -4.43
C LEU A 165 -4.36 -7.02 -3.82
N ARG A 166 -4.49 -8.03 -2.94
CA ARG A 166 -5.79 -8.44 -2.39
C ARG A 166 -6.04 -7.99 -0.95
N LYS A 167 -4.99 -7.57 -0.24
CA LYS A 167 -5.03 -7.17 1.17
C LYS A 167 -3.98 -6.11 1.45
N ASN A 168 -4.31 -5.16 2.32
CA ASN A 168 -3.45 -4.11 2.87
C ASN A 168 -2.76 -3.25 1.80
N GLY A 169 -2.87 -1.92 1.91
CA GLY A 169 -2.12 -1.01 1.05
C GLY A 169 -0.62 -1.13 1.25
N ARG A 170 0.16 -0.50 0.37
CA ARG A 170 1.59 -0.28 0.59
C ARG A 170 1.98 1.13 0.21
N ALA A 171 2.56 1.88 1.12
CA ALA A 171 3.20 3.14 0.83
C ALA A 171 4.73 3.01 0.67
N VAL A 172 5.31 3.77 -0.27
CA VAL A 172 6.76 3.95 -0.37
C VAL A 172 7.10 5.37 -0.83
N ASN A 173 8.13 5.95 -0.23
CA ASN A 173 8.67 7.24 -0.67
C ASN A 173 9.62 7.05 -1.87
N LEU A 174 9.22 7.52 -3.05
CA LEU A 174 10.00 7.48 -4.29
C LEU A 174 10.14 8.90 -4.86
N GLN A 175 11.39 9.36 -5.03
CA GLN A 175 11.70 10.61 -5.75
C GLN A 175 10.90 11.85 -5.28
N ASN A 176 10.82 12.06 -3.96
CA ASN A 176 10.03 13.14 -3.32
C ASN A 176 8.51 13.02 -3.50
N ALA A 177 8.02 11.81 -3.78
CA ALA A 177 6.60 11.50 -3.78
C ALA A 177 6.31 10.27 -2.92
N LEU A 178 5.21 10.30 -2.18
CA LEU A 178 4.64 9.14 -1.54
C LEU A 178 3.82 8.38 -2.58
N VAL A 179 4.26 7.18 -2.94
CA VAL A 179 3.54 6.28 -3.84
C VAL A 179 2.77 5.28 -2.99
N VAL A 180 1.44 5.32 -3.08
CA VAL A 180 0.54 4.42 -2.38
C VAL A 180 -0.03 3.42 -3.37
N TYR A 181 0.24 2.14 -3.12
CA TYR A 181 -0.25 1.01 -3.89
C TYR A 181 -1.50 0.43 -3.25
N LEU A 182 -2.59 0.38 -4.02
CA LEU A 182 -3.93 0.05 -3.53
C LEU A 182 -4.56 -1.05 -4.38
N THR A 183 -5.39 -1.88 -3.76
CA THR A 183 -6.31 -2.77 -4.46
C THR A 183 -7.27 -1.96 -5.32
N TRP A 184 -7.45 -2.39 -6.56
CA TRP A 184 -8.42 -1.81 -7.48
C TRP A 184 -9.85 -2.00 -6.93
N PRO A 185 -10.66 -0.93 -6.85
CA PRO A 185 -12.07 -1.06 -6.48
C PRO A 185 -12.87 -1.63 -7.65
N GLU A 186 -13.02 -2.97 -7.66
CA GLU A 186 -13.78 -3.70 -8.68
C GLU A 186 -15.22 -3.20 -8.79
N LYS A 187 -15.81 -2.73 -7.68
CA LYS A 187 -17.13 -2.11 -7.64
C LYS A 187 -17.07 -0.68 -7.11
N GLU A 188 -18.08 0.09 -7.48
CA GLU A 188 -18.21 1.48 -7.06
C GLU A 188 -18.37 1.63 -5.53
N GLU A 189 -19.04 0.67 -4.89
CA GLU A 189 -19.21 0.61 -3.43
C GLU A 189 -17.87 0.43 -2.67
N ASP A 190 -16.86 -0.16 -3.30
CA ASP A 190 -15.55 -0.43 -2.67
C ASP A 190 -14.65 0.81 -2.65
N LEU A 191 -15.01 1.85 -3.41
CA LEU A 191 -14.18 3.04 -3.60
C LEU A 191 -13.90 3.77 -2.29
N THR A 192 -14.88 3.87 -1.40
CA THR A 192 -14.71 4.55 -0.12
C THR A 192 -13.68 3.81 0.74
N GLY A 193 -13.77 2.48 0.86
CA GLY A 193 -12.78 1.69 1.59
C GLY A 193 -11.38 1.80 0.97
N CYS A 194 -11.29 1.81 -0.36
CA CYS A 194 -10.04 2.03 -1.08
C CYS A 194 -9.42 3.42 -0.78
N PHE A 195 -10.25 4.47 -0.74
CA PHE A 195 -9.80 5.81 -0.36
C PHE A 195 -9.39 5.90 1.12
N LEU A 196 -10.07 5.19 2.01
CA LEU A 196 -9.69 5.13 3.42
C LEU A 196 -8.34 4.45 3.61
N GLN A 197 -8.07 3.34 2.89
CA GLN A 197 -6.73 2.75 2.84
C GLN A 197 -5.70 3.76 2.32
N PHE A 198 -6.01 4.52 1.26
CA PHE A 198 -5.09 5.56 0.77
C PHE A 198 -4.74 6.59 1.84
N LEU A 199 -5.75 7.08 2.55
CA LEU A 199 -5.58 8.05 3.62
C LEU A 199 -4.70 7.47 4.74
N HIS A 200 -4.97 6.24 5.15
CA HIS A 200 -4.22 5.49 6.15
C HIS A 200 -2.72 5.36 5.78
N GLU A 201 -2.41 4.97 4.55
CA GLU A 201 -1.02 4.90 4.08
C GLU A 201 -0.35 6.29 4.04
N CYS A 202 -1.12 7.35 3.81
CA CYS A 202 -0.62 8.72 3.82
C CYS A 202 -0.34 9.24 5.23
N THR A 203 -1.14 8.85 6.23
CA THR A 203 -1.01 9.32 7.61
C THR A 203 0.20 8.71 8.32
N HIS A 204 0.70 7.54 7.89
CA HIS A 204 2.02 7.04 8.29
C HIS A 204 3.14 8.08 8.12
N SER A 205 3.11 8.88 7.03
CA SER A 205 4.11 9.94 6.81
C SER A 205 4.09 11.05 7.87
N VAL A 206 3.03 11.11 8.68
CA VAL A 206 2.87 12.04 9.80
C VAL A 206 3.15 11.36 11.14
N THR A 207 2.63 10.16 11.35
CA THR A 207 2.67 9.46 12.64
C THR A 207 3.97 8.70 12.87
N ASP A 208 4.54 8.06 11.85
CA ASP A 208 5.77 7.27 12.02
C ASP A 208 6.96 8.13 12.50
N PRO A 209 7.18 9.37 12.00
CA PRO A 209 8.21 10.27 12.54
C PRO A 209 7.97 10.70 14.00
N MET A 210 6.78 10.46 14.55
CA MET A 210 6.48 10.71 15.97
C MET A 210 7.03 9.59 16.87
N MET A 211 7.42 8.45 16.31
CA MET A 211 8.06 7.36 17.05
C MET A 211 9.47 7.75 17.50
N SER A 212 9.90 7.23 18.66
CA SER A 212 11.21 7.55 19.25
C SER A 212 12.36 6.66 18.74
N GLY A 213 12.12 5.80 17.75
CA GLY A 213 13.08 4.84 17.22
C GLY A 213 12.58 4.15 15.97
N ASP A 214 13.37 3.20 15.46
CA ASP A 214 13.00 2.38 14.30
C ASP A 214 11.72 1.58 14.59
N ILE A 215 10.85 1.46 13.58
CA ILE A 215 9.64 0.65 13.64
C ILE A 215 9.98 -0.78 13.21
N ARG A 216 9.71 -1.74 14.09
CA ARG A 216 10.06 -3.16 13.92
C ARG A 216 8.92 -4.07 14.38
N MET A 217 8.78 -5.21 13.73
CA MET A 217 7.82 -6.24 14.11
C MET A 217 8.21 -6.91 15.44
N GLU A 218 9.51 -7.19 15.64
CA GLU A 218 10.03 -8.01 16.73
C GLU A 218 9.79 -7.44 18.15
N ASP A 219 9.79 -6.12 18.28
CA ASP A 219 9.65 -5.42 19.57
C ASP A 219 8.25 -4.81 19.80
N GLY A 220 7.31 -5.06 18.88
CA GLY A 220 5.95 -4.55 18.91
C GLY A 220 5.82 -3.05 18.61
N SER A 221 6.90 -2.36 18.24
CA SER A 221 6.83 -0.94 17.86
C SER A 221 6.03 -0.72 16.57
N HIS A 222 5.96 -1.72 15.69
CA HIS A 222 5.06 -1.74 14.54
C HIS A 222 3.60 -1.59 14.97
N ASP A 223 3.11 -2.41 15.91
CA ASP A 223 1.72 -2.33 16.37
C ASP A 223 1.40 -0.94 16.98
N ILE A 224 2.36 -0.36 17.71
CA ILE A 224 2.18 0.99 18.26
C ILE A 224 2.14 2.07 17.17
N ALA A 225 2.92 1.92 16.09
CA ALA A 225 2.85 2.81 14.94
C ALA A 225 1.47 2.72 14.27
N GLU A 226 0.99 1.51 14.01
CA GLU A 226 -0.37 1.26 13.48
C GLU A 226 -1.45 1.88 14.36
N TYR A 227 -1.40 1.70 15.69
CA TYR A 227 -2.38 2.30 16.60
C TYR A 227 -2.41 3.83 16.51
N GLN A 228 -1.23 4.47 16.32
CA GLN A 228 -1.17 5.92 16.11
C GLN A 228 -1.83 6.33 14.81
N VAL A 229 -1.58 5.61 13.73
CA VAL A 229 -2.19 5.85 12.41
C VAL A 229 -3.70 5.73 12.51
N LEU A 230 -4.21 4.63 13.08
CA LEU A 230 -5.65 4.39 13.20
C LEU A 230 -6.39 5.48 13.99
N CYS A 231 -5.80 5.95 15.09
CA CYS A 231 -6.37 7.05 15.87
C CYS A 231 -6.24 8.38 15.13
N PHE A 232 -5.13 8.63 14.46
CA PHE A 232 -4.90 9.87 13.71
C PHE A 232 -5.85 9.99 12.52
N ASP A 233 -6.05 8.91 11.76
CA ASP A 233 -7.03 8.80 10.69
C ASP A 233 -8.43 9.21 11.16
N GLU A 234 -8.87 8.67 12.30
CA GLU A 234 -10.17 9.01 12.86
C GLU A 234 -10.28 10.51 13.17
N TYR A 235 -9.30 11.08 13.87
CA TYR A 235 -9.32 12.50 14.22
C TYR A 235 -9.26 13.40 12.99
N LEU A 236 -8.49 13.01 11.97
CA LEU A 236 -8.39 13.72 10.71
C LEU A 236 -9.72 13.71 9.97
N ILE A 237 -10.39 12.55 9.89
CA ILE A 237 -11.70 12.39 9.28
C ILE A 237 -12.75 13.19 10.05
N GLU A 238 -12.78 13.12 11.39
CA GLU A 238 -13.69 13.91 12.22
C GLU A 238 -13.47 15.42 12.06
N ALA A 239 -12.24 15.86 11.79
CA ALA A 239 -11.93 17.28 11.61
C ALA A 239 -12.30 17.81 10.21
N LEU A 240 -12.04 17.04 9.15
CA LEU A 240 -12.18 17.51 7.77
C LEU A 240 -13.42 16.98 7.05
N CYS A 241 -13.83 15.74 7.33
CA CYS A 241 -14.91 15.04 6.62
C CYS A 241 -15.77 14.17 7.56
N PRO A 242 -16.52 14.76 8.52
CA PRO A 242 -17.22 14.00 9.56
C PRO A 242 -18.24 12.97 9.05
N ASP A 243 -18.78 13.16 7.84
CA ASP A 243 -19.69 12.21 7.19
C ASP A 243 -19.02 10.87 6.83
N LEU A 244 -17.69 10.82 6.75
CA LEU A 244 -16.94 9.58 6.50
C LEU A 244 -16.62 8.80 7.79
N SER A 245 -16.84 9.36 8.99
CA SER A 245 -16.49 8.71 10.25
C SER A 245 -17.16 7.35 10.44
N GLY A 246 -18.44 7.21 10.02
CA GLY A 246 -19.14 5.93 10.06
C GLY A 246 -18.49 4.89 9.15
N ALA A 247 -18.23 5.27 7.89
CA ALA A 247 -17.58 4.39 6.92
C ALA A 247 -16.17 3.98 7.38
N TYR A 248 -15.43 4.88 8.04
CA TYR A 248 -14.11 4.57 8.59
C TYR A 248 -14.18 3.55 9.72
N ARG A 249 -15.09 3.73 10.69
CA ARG A 249 -15.29 2.78 11.80
C ARG A 249 -15.76 1.41 11.30
N ASP A 250 -16.61 1.38 10.28
CA ASP A 250 -17.02 0.13 9.62
C ASP A 250 -15.86 -0.55 8.90
N TRP A 251 -14.98 0.22 8.26
CA TRP A 251 -13.83 -0.28 7.52
C TRP A 251 -12.75 -0.86 8.44
N ILE A 252 -12.35 -0.14 9.49
CA ILE A 252 -11.30 -0.60 10.41
C ILE A 252 -11.81 -1.56 11.48
N GLY A 253 -13.09 -1.42 11.86
CA GLY A 253 -13.70 -2.11 13.00
C GLY A 253 -13.52 -1.34 14.31
N GLU A 254 -14.64 -1.09 15.02
CA GLU A 254 -14.64 -0.33 16.29
C GLU A 254 -13.71 -0.94 17.35
N GLU A 255 -13.62 -2.27 17.43
CA GLU A 255 -12.75 -2.98 18.37
C GLU A 255 -11.27 -2.61 18.17
N ASN A 256 -10.82 -2.49 16.91
CA ASN A 256 -9.45 -2.11 16.60
C ASN A 256 -9.14 -0.67 17.06
N LEU A 257 -10.10 0.25 16.92
CA LEU A 257 -9.95 1.62 17.42
C LEU A 257 -9.92 1.68 18.95
N GLU A 258 -10.78 0.91 19.64
CA GLU A 258 -10.78 0.83 21.10
C GLU A 258 -9.45 0.28 21.65
N VAL A 259 -8.92 -0.78 21.03
CA VAL A 259 -7.60 -1.34 21.38
C VAL A 259 -6.51 -0.29 21.17
N SER A 260 -6.54 0.41 20.03
CA SER A 260 -5.56 1.45 19.68
C SER A 260 -5.55 2.58 20.72
N ARG A 261 -6.71 3.17 21.02
CA ARG A 261 -6.84 4.24 22.03
C ARG A 261 -6.33 3.80 23.40
N LYS A 262 -6.69 2.57 23.81
CA LYS A 262 -6.23 2.00 25.08
C LYS A 262 -4.71 1.82 25.12
N ALA A 263 -4.09 1.39 24.03
CA ALA A 263 -2.65 1.20 23.93
C ALA A 263 -1.89 2.54 23.99
N LEU A 264 -2.42 3.58 23.34
CA LEU A 264 -1.81 4.92 23.33
C LEU A 264 -2.01 5.68 24.65
N GLY A 265 -3.17 5.48 25.29
CA GLY A 265 -3.60 6.24 26.46
C GLY A 265 -3.78 7.73 26.18
N GLU A 266 -4.20 8.47 27.22
CA GLU A 266 -4.54 9.90 27.11
C GLU A 266 -3.38 10.76 26.59
N ALA A 267 -2.15 10.48 27.03
CA ALA A 267 -0.97 11.22 26.60
C ALA A 267 -0.68 11.02 25.11
N GLY A 268 -0.79 9.80 24.59
CA GLY A 268 -0.60 9.48 23.18
C GLY A 268 -1.67 10.15 22.31
N GLU A 269 -2.94 10.03 22.70
CA GLU A 269 -4.05 10.68 22.00
C GLU A 269 -3.91 12.20 21.95
N ASN A 270 -3.56 12.83 23.08
CA ASN A 270 -3.38 14.28 23.13
C ASN A 270 -2.25 14.75 22.20
N ARG A 271 -1.18 13.96 22.07
CA ARG A 271 -0.08 14.24 21.14
C ARG A 271 -0.54 14.18 19.69
N LEU A 272 -1.34 13.19 19.31
CA LEU A 272 -1.90 13.06 17.95
C LEU A 272 -2.86 14.21 17.62
N LYS A 273 -3.78 14.54 18.54
CA LYS A 273 -4.71 15.66 18.39
C LYS A 273 -3.98 17.00 18.25
N GLU A 274 -2.92 17.21 19.01
CA GLU A 274 -2.10 18.41 18.90
C GLU A 274 -1.36 18.48 17.56
N ARG A 275 -0.80 17.36 17.09
CA ARG A 275 -0.19 17.29 15.76
C ARG A 275 -1.19 17.63 14.66
N LEU A 276 -2.41 17.09 14.74
CA LEU A 276 -3.47 17.39 13.78
C LEU A 276 -3.84 18.88 13.79
N ARG A 277 -3.97 19.52 14.97
CA ARG A 277 -4.22 20.96 15.06
C ARG A 277 -3.14 21.78 14.37
N GLN A 278 -1.87 21.43 14.58
CA GLN A 278 -0.76 22.13 13.94
C GLN A 278 -0.82 22.04 12.41
N MET A 279 -1.20 20.89 11.86
CA MET A 279 -1.35 20.73 10.41
C MET A 279 -2.57 21.49 9.88
N VAL A 280 -3.74 21.32 10.51
CA VAL A 280 -4.99 21.88 9.98
C VAL A 280 -5.12 23.40 10.24
N GLN A 281 -4.50 23.93 11.29
CA GLN A 281 -4.57 25.35 11.67
C GLN A 281 -3.29 26.14 11.34
N GLY A 282 -2.21 25.47 10.91
CA GLY A 282 -0.93 26.09 10.53
C GLY A 282 -0.94 26.79 9.16
N GLY A 283 -2.01 26.62 8.38
CA GLY A 283 -2.26 27.36 7.15
C GLY A 283 -2.44 28.85 7.42
N THR A 284 -1.51 29.65 6.90
CA THR A 284 -1.39 31.09 7.14
C THR A 284 -2.68 31.85 6.76
N ILE A 285 -3.14 32.75 7.65
CA ILE A 285 -4.09 33.85 7.33
C ILE A 285 -3.41 34.85 6.40
#